data_AF-A0AAV8XX66-F1
#
_entry.id   AF-A0AAV8XX66-F1
#
_cell.length_a   1.000
_cell.length_b   1.000
_cell.length_c   1.000
_cell.angle_alpha   90.00
_cell.angle_beta   90.00
_cell.angle_gamma   90.00
#
_symmetry.space_group_name_H-M   'P 1'
#
loop_
_entity.id
_entity.type
_entity.pdbx_description
1 polymer ?
#
loop_
_entity_poly.entity_id
_entity_poly.type
_entity_poly.pdbx_seq_one_letter_code
_entity_poly.pdbx_strand_id
1 'polypeptide(L)'
;MDVNNSISARAISDEEHRVEWSYEATKELLKLYDEKSDMLETGIISTQKKLWELTSKALAKKGYYYTAAQCENKWKALKRAYRTKLERIQKFGSYRRVCPFESEIAEILSKRPNESITRSYAYQIQAMKNEDEFFSNVNLNEPPGFTKDNTFETSDIKNVTIIGENIEEFSTEDQMEYTQPSYTVIQPETESLHSTLIDEISDLKKLITKHSKTNVQMLKEMSRNQEKILGCLEQSAEMQNKQLEIEERKVEQQDELINQMKIQNELMQNLLDKFA
;
A
#
# COMPACT_ATOMS: atom_id res chain seq x y z
N MET A 1 27.36 -2.09 58.58
CA MET A 1 28.50 -1.52 57.84
C MET A 1 29.36 -2.72 57.51
N ASP A 2 29.36 -3.28 56.30
CA ASP A 2 29.37 -2.61 55.01
C ASP A 2 28.51 -3.28 53.94
N VAL A 3 27.98 -2.40 53.09
CA VAL A 3 27.25 -2.62 51.85
C VAL A 3 28.27 -2.87 50.75
N ASN A 4 28.08 -3.91 49.93
CA ASN A 4 28.64 -4.05 48.57
C ASN A 4 28.05 -5.34 47.95
N ASN A 5 26.80 -5.35 47.48
CA ASN A 5 26.39 -4.96 46.12
C ASN A 5 27.44 -5.23 45.03
N SER A 6 27.69 -6.51 44.72
CA SER A 6 28.23 -6.93 43.43
C SER A 6 27.13 -7.56 42.60
N ILE A 7 26.47 -6.72 41.81
CA ILE A 7 25.65 -7.12 40.67
C ILE A 7 26.60 -7.81 39.70
N SER A 8 26.61 -9.15 39.74
CA SER A 8 27.32 -9.97 38.77
C SER A 8 26.68 -9.76 37.40
N ALA A 9 27.33 -8.95 36.58
CA ALA A 9 27.09 -8.85 35.15
C ALA A 9 27.20 -10.25 34.55
N ARG A 10 26.05 -10.90 34.35
CA ARG A 10 25.96 -12.22 33.74
C ARG A 10 26.22 -12.02 32.25
N ALA A 11 27.47 -12.26 31.86
CA ALA A 11 27.88 -12.38 30.47
C ALA A 11 26.91 -13.35 29.77
N ILE A 12 26.26 -12.86 28.73
CA ILE A 12 25.38 -13.64 27.88
C ILE A 12 26.31 -14.49 27.01
N SER A 13 26.48 -15.76 27.39
CA SER A 13 27.10 -16.78 26.56
C SER A 13 26.22 -17.04 25.34
N ASP A 14 26.82 -17.05 24.15
CA ASP A 14 26.24 -17.47 22.87
C ASP A 14 25.94 -18.97 22.84
N GLU A 15 25.14 -19.45 23.79
CA GLU A 15 24.58 -20.79 23.77
C GLU A 15 23.24 -20.72 23.05
N GLU A 16 23.06 -21.53 22.01
CA GLU A 16 21.90 -21.55 21.11
C GLU A 16 20.67 -22.15 21.80
N HIS A 17 20.28 -21.59 22.94
CA HIS A 17 18.99 -21.86 23.57
C HIS A 17 17.90 -21.20 22.73
N ARG A 18 16.86 -21.96 22.36
CA ARG A 18 15.66 -21.40 21.74
C ARG A 18 15.09 -20.32 22.65
N VAL A 19 15.20 -19.07 22.22
CA VAL A 19 14.71 -17.91 22.95
C VAL A 19 13.19 -17.95 22.96
N GLU A 20 12.60 -18.19 24.12
CA GLU A 20 11.16 -18.18 24.30
C GLU A 20 10.65 -16.75 24.46
N TRP A 21 9.68 -16.35 23.66
CA TRP A 21 9.07 -15.02 23.70
C TRP A 21 7.71 -15.09 24.35
N SER A 22 7.54 -14.40 25.49
CA SER A 22 6.22 -14.23 26.08
C SER A 22 5.31 -13.34 25.23
N TYR A 23 4.01 -13.45 25.44
CA TYR A 23 3.02 -12.58 24.80
C TYR A 23 3.31 -11.10 25.12
N GLU A 24 3.53 -10.79 26.41
CA GLU A 24 3.82 -9.44 26.88
C GLU A 24 5.12 -8.89 26.29
N ALA A 25 6.19 -9.69 26.24
CA ALA A 25 7.44 -9.31 25.60
C ALA A 25 7.28 -8.99 24.11
N THR A 26 6.46 -9.79 23.41
CA THR A 26 6.19 -9.59 21.98
C THR A 26 5.35 -8.33 21.76
N LYS A 27 4.36 -8.08 22.61
CA LYS A 27 3.54 -6.85 22.58
C LYS A 27 4.41 -5.61 22.80
N GLU A 28 5.30 -5.66 23.78
CA GLU A 28 6.23 -4.57 24.06
C GLU A 28 7.24 -4.35 22.94
N LEU A 29 7.71 -5.43 22.30
CA LEU A 29 8.55 -5.33 21.11
C LEU A 29 7.85 -4.56 19.98
N LEU A 30 6.58 -4.88 19.70
CA LEU A 30 5.81 -4.24 18.63
C LEU A 30 5.59 -2.75 18.91
N LYS A 31 5.21 -2.41 20.14
CA LYS A 31 5.06 -1.01 20.56
C LYS A 31 6.37 -0.22 20.42
N LEU A 32 7.47 -0.77 20.95
CA LEU A 32 8.78 -0.13 20.85
C LEU A 32 9.25 -0.03 19.40
N TYR A 33 8.97 -1.03 18.56
CA TYR A 33 9.28 -0.95 17.14
C TYR A 33 8.55 0.22 16.48
N ASP A 34 7.24 0.37 16.70
CA ASP A 34 6.44 1.46 16.13
C ASP A 34 7.04 2.82 16.53
N GLU A 35 7.27 3.04 17.83
CA GLU A 35 7.86 4.28 18.36
C GLU A 35 9.25 4.57 17.76
N LYS A 36 10.11 3.55 17.63
CA LYS A 36 11.47 3.75 17.10
C LYS A 36 11.50 3.88 15.59
N SER A 37 10.56 3.30 14.86
CA SER A 37 10.42 3.50 13.43
C SER A 37 9.98 4.92 13.11
N ASP A 38 9.10 5.54 13.91
CA ASP A 38 8.80 6.98 13.80
C ASP A 38 10.06 7.84 14.00
N MET A 39 10.91 7.46 14.96
CA MET A 39 12.20 8.14 15.18
C MET A 39 13.17 7.97 14.01
N LEU A 40 13.08 6.87 13.25
CA LEU A 40 13.87 6.64 12.05
C LEU A 40 13.37 7.50 10.89
N GLU A 41 12.05 7.60 10.71
CA GLU A 41 11.42 8.42 9.66
C GLU A 41 11.64 9.92 9.88
N THR A 42 11.58 10.37 11.14
CA THR A 42 11.89 11.75 11.53
C THR A 42 13.39 12.06 11.52
N GLY A 43 14.25 11.06 11.27
CA GLY A 43 15.71 11.24 11.18
C GLY A 43 16.44 11.38 12.52
N ILE A 44 15.74 11.23 13.66
CA ILE A 44 16.34 11.24 15.00
C ILE A 44 17.32 10.07 15.15
N ILE A 45 16.97 8.92 14.56
CA ILE A 45 17.85 7.76 14.46
C ILE A 45 18.22 7.59 12.99
N SER A 46 19.51 7.35 12.72
CA SER A 46 20.02 7.29 11.34
C SER A 46 20.02 5.90 10.71
N THR A 47 19.87 4.82 11.50
CA THR A 47 19.99 3.44 10.99
C THR A 47 19.05 2.46 11.67
N GLN A 48 18.63 1.46 10.90
CA GLN A 48 17.86 0.32 11.39
C GLN A 48 18.60 -0.47 12.49
N LYS A 49 19.93 -0.57 12.39
CA LYS A 49 20.76 -1.18 13.43
C LYS A 49 20.56 -0.46 14.77
N LYS A 50 20.56 0.87 14.75
CA LYS A 50 20.38 1.68 15.96
C LYS A 50 18.99 1.55 16.55
N LEU A 51 17.97 1.40 15.71
CA LEU A 51 16.61 1.06 16.15
C LEU A 51 16.64 -0.21 17.00
N TRP A 52 17.23 -1.31 16.52
CA TRP A 52 17.25 -2.58 17.25
C TRP A 52 18.06 -2.53 18.54
N GLU A 53 19.19 -1.80 18.56
CA GLU A 53 19.96 -1.55 19.78
C GLU A 53 19.13 -0.83 20.85
N LEU A 54 18.37 0.20 20.45
CA LEU A 54 17.53 0.96 21.37
C LEU A 54 16.33 0.15 21.85
N THR A 55 15.71 -0.64 20.97
CA THR A 55 14.62 -1.55 21.30
C THR A 55 15.06 -2.61 22.30
N SER A 56 16.21 -3.25 22.07
CA SER A 56 16.80 -4.24 22.99
C SER A 56 17.05 -3.63 24.38
N LYS A 57 17.64 -2.42 24.45
CA LYS A 57 17.86 -1.71 25.71
C LYS A 57 16.56 -1.34 26.41
N ALA A 58 15.54 -0.92 25.67
CA ALA A 58 14.24 -0.57 26.23
C ALA A 58 13.48 -1.80 26.76
N LEU A 59 13.59 -2.95 26.08
CA LEU A 59 13.05 -4.22 26.57
C LEU A 59 13.76 -4.68 27.85
N ALA A 60 15.09 -4.58 27.91
CA ALA A 60 15.86 -4.94 29.10
C ALA A 60 15.44 -4.11 30.33
N LYS A 61 15.13 -2.82 30.16
CA LYS A 61 14.59 -1.97 31.23
C LYS A 61 13.23 -2.42 31.74
N LYS A 62 12.43 -3.11 30.91
CA LYS A 62 11.14 -3.69 31.27
C LYS A 62 11.25 -5.12 31.80
N GLY A 63 12.47 -5.62 32.02
CA GLY A 63 12.74 -6.97 32.52
C GLY A 63 12.84 -8.04 31.42
N TYR A 64 12.83 -7.65 30.14
CA TYR A 64 12.91 -8.56 29.00
C TYR A 64 14.28 -8.52 28.33
N TYR A 65 15.08 -9.56 28.52
CA TYR A 65 16.46 -9.60 28.04
C TYR A 65 16.56 -10.27 26.66
N TYR A 66 16.55 -9.44 25.61
CA TYR A 66 16.76 -9.90 24.23
C TYR A 66 17.82 -9.06 23.54
N THR A 67 18.67 -9.68 22.74
CA THR A 67 19.66 -8.98 21.92
C THR A 67 18.99 -8.25 20.75
N ALA A 68 19.67 -7.23 20.20
CA ALA A 68 19.17 -6.50 19.03
C ALA A 68 18.83 -7.43 17.85
N ALA A 69 19.68 -8.43 17.60
CA ALA A 69 19.46 -9.42 16.55
C ALA A 69 18.24 -10.31 16.83
N GLN A 70 18.00 -10.69 18.08
CA GLN A 70 16.81 -11.45 18.47
C GLN A 70 15.53 -10.64 18.27
N CYS A 71 15.53 -9.35 18.63
CA CYS A 71 14.42 -8.44 18.39
C CYS A 71 14.11 -8.32 16.88
N GLU A 72 15.14 -8.12 16.06
CA GLU A 72 15.01 -8.03 14.61
C GLU A 72 14.44 -9.33 14.01
N ASN A 73 14.99 -10.48 14.42
CA ASN A 73 14.53 -11.78 13.93
C ASN A 73 13.09 -12.07 14.33
N LYS A 74 12.69 -11.69 15.56
CA LYS A 74 11.31 -11.82 16.02
C LYS A 74 10.36 -10.96 15.19
N TRP A 75 10.71 -9.70 14.92
CA TRP A 75 9.92 -8.83 14.03
C TRP A 75 9.81 -9.40 12.62
N LYS A 76 10.92 -9.86 12.03
CA LYS A 76 10.91 -10.53 10.72
C LYS A 76 10.02 -11.76 10.72
N ALA A 77 10.01 -12.56 11.77
CA ALA A 77 9.15 -13.74 11.90
C ALA A 77 7.66 -13.35 11.98
N LEU A 78 7.31 -12.32 12.75
CA LEU A 78 5.95 -11.79 12.86
C LEU A 78 5.45 -11.27 11.49
N LYS A 79 6.27 -10.48 10.79
CA LYS A 79 5.96 -10.01 9.44
C LYS A 79 5.73 -11.15 8.45
N ARG A 80 6.58 -12.19 8.48
CA ARG A 80 6.41 -13.38 7.63
C ARG A 80 5.11 -14.13 7.94
N ALA A 81 4.79 -14.33 9.21
CA ALA A 81 3.55 -15.01 9.60
C ALA A 81 2.31 -14.26 9.12
N TYR A 82 2.29 -12.93 9.29
CA TYR A 82 1.24 -12.07 8.79
C TYR A 82 1.12 -12.14 7.25
N ARG A 83 2.25 -12.08 6.53
CA ARG A 83 2.29 -12.26 5.08
C ARG A 83 1.72 -13.62 4.63
N THR A 84 2.18 -14.71 5.23
CA THR A 84 1.69 -16.06 4.88
C THR A 84 0.20 -16.22 5.16
N LYS A 85 -0.33 -15.53 6.19
CA LYS A 85 -1.77 -15.46 6.41
C LYS A 85 -2.48 -14.77 5.24
N LEU A 86 -2.05 -13.58 4.84
CA LEU A 86 -2.65 -12.83 3.74
C LEU A 86 -2.62 -13.61 2.41
N GLU A 87 -1.47 -14.20 2.07
CA GLU A 87 -1.30 -15.04 0.86
C GLU A 87 -2.27 -16.24 0.85
N ARG A 88 -2.53 -16.84 2.02
CA ARG A 88 -3.47 -17.97 2.12
C ARG A 88 -4.92 -17.52 2.04
N ILE A 89 -5.28 -16.37 2.62
CA ILE A 89 -6.61 -15.78 2.44
C ILE A 89 -6.85 -15.50 0.96
N GLN A 90 -5.87 -14.95 0.25
CA GLN A 90 -5.97 -14.70 -1.19
C GLN A 90 -6.14 -16.00 -1.99
N LYS A 91 -5.30 -17.02 -1.72
CA LYS A 91 -5.29 -18.25 -2.51
C LYS A 91 -6.50 -19.15 -2.25
N PHE A 92 -7.00 -19.19 -1.01
CA PHE A 92 -8.01 -20.15 -0.58
C PHE A 92 -9.31 -19.51 -0.08
N GLY A 93 -9.44 -18.19 -0.18
CA GLY A 93 -10.59 -17.41 0.32
C GLY A 93 -10.72 -17.41 1.86
N SER A 94 -9.87 -18.12 2.58
CA SER A 94 -9.97 -18.29 4.03
C SER A 94 -8.63 -18.71 4.64
N TYR A 95 -8.38 -18.27 5.87
CA TYR A 95 -7.27 -18.74 6.69
C TYR A 95 -7.78 -19.10 8.08
N ARG A 96 -7.65 -20.39 8.44
CA ARG A 96 -8.21 -20.93 9.69
C ARG A 96 -7.33 -20.72 10.92
N ARG A 97 -6.06 -20.34 10.77
CA ARG A 97 -5.18 -20.12 11.94
C ARG A 97 -5.26 -18.67 12.41
N VAL A 98 -5.25 -18.46 13.71
CA VAL A 98 -5.12 -17.13 14.27
C VAL A 98 -3.67 -16.68 14.06
N CYS A 99 -3.46 -15.47 13.53
CA CYS A 99 -2.15 -14.83 13.52
C CYS A 99 -2.08 -13.94 14.77
N PRO A 100 -1.27 -14.30 15.78
CA PRO A 100 -1.11 -13.44 16.94
C PRO A 100 -0.59 -12.06 16.53
N PHE A 101 -1.07 -11.02 17.19
CA PHE A 101 -0.68 -9.62 16.96
C PHE A 101 -0.96 -9.07 15.55
N GLU A 102 -1.93 -9.64 14.85
CA GLU A 102 -2.29 -9.20 13.50
C GLU A 102 -2.65 -7.72 13.44
N SER A 103 -3.45 -7.23 14.39
CA SER A 103 -3.90 -5.84 14.40
C SER A 103 -2.72 -4.88 14.54
N GLU A 104 -1.83 -5.18 15.48
CA GLU A 104 -0.65 -4.38 15.77
C GLU A 104 0.32 -4.37 14.58
N ILE A 105 0.52 -5.53 13.94
CA ILE A 105 1.37 -5.62 12.75
C ILE A 105 0.74 -4.87 11.57
N ALA A 106 -0.57 -4.99 11.37
CA ALA A 106 -1.28 -4.29 10.31
C ALA A 106 -1.18 -2.77 10.48
N GLU A 107 -1.37 -2.27 11.70
CA GLU A 107 -1.28 -0.85 12.04
C GLU A 107 0.12 -0.29 11.79
N ILE A 108 1.17 -0.99 12.25
CA ILE A 108 2.56 -0.57 12.05
C ILE A 108 2.89 -0.50 10.55
N LEU A 109 2.41 -1.45 9.76
CA LEU A 109 2.69 -1.52 8.32
C LEU A 109 1.83 -0.57 7.49
N SER A 110 0.64 -0.19 7.96
CA SER A 110 -0.18 0.82 7.28
C SER A 110 0.41 2.22 7.38
N LYS A 111 1.10 2.53 8.49
CA LYS A 111 1.83 3.81 8.65
C LYS A 111 3.02 3.93 7.70
N ARG A 112 3.60 2.80 7.27
CA ARG A 112 4.90 2.74 6.58
C ARG A 112 4.80 1.98 5.26
N PRO A 113 4.29 2.60 4.17
CA PRO A 113 4.09 1.93 2.89
C PRO A 113 5.40 1.42 2.25
N ASN A 114 6.54 2.02 2.60
CA ASN A 114 7.86 1.57 2.14
C ASN A 114 8.36 0.31 2.88
N GLU A 115 7.89 0.09 4.11
CA GLU A 115 8.05 -1.17 4.85
C GLU A 115 6.90 -2.15 4.59
N SER A 116 5.82 -1.65 3.97
CA SER A 116 4.63 -2.41 3.60
C SER A 116 4.97 -3.49 2.60
N ILE A 117 4.13 -4.52 2.65
CA ILE A 117 4.36 -5.92 2.27
C ILE A 117 4.57 -6.13 0.75
N THR A 118 4.69 -5.06 -0.03
CA THR A 118 4.05 -5.03 -1.32
C THR A 118 4.88 -4.34 -2.40
N ARG A 119 5.89 -5.04 -2.91
CA ARG A 119 6.29 -4.90 -4.33
C ARG A 119 5.66 -5.98 -5.21
N SER A 120 5.16 -7.07 -4.64
CA SER A 120 4.50 -8.17 -5.37
C SER A 120 2.96 -8.14 -5.22
N TYR A 121 2.44 -7.68 -4.09
CA TYR A 121 0.99 -7.62 -3.82
C TYR A 121 0.26 -6.46 -4.56
N ALA A 122 0.94 -5.35 -4.90
CA ALA A 122 0.34 -4.15 -5.53
C ALA A 122 0.15 -4.39 -7.01
N TYR A 123 1.12 -5.07 -7.64
CA TYR A 123 1.00 -5.53 -9.02
C TYR A 123 -0.08 -6.61 -9.17
N GLN A 124 -0.29 -7.49 -8.17
CA GLN A 124 -1.32 -8.54 -8.25
C GLN A 124 -2.73 -8.04 -7.96
N ILE A 125 -2.91 -7.07 -7.05
CA ILE A 125 -4.22 -6.40 -6.85
C ILE A 125 -4.66 -5.66 -8.12
N GLN A 126 -3.72 -5.08 -8.87
CA GLN A 126 -3.99 -4.47 -10.19
C GLN A 126 -4.33 -5.50 -11.27
N ALA A 127 -3.72 -6.70 -11.25
CA ALA A 127 -4.03 -7.77 -12.19
C ALA A 127 -5.42 -8.40 -11.94
N MET A 128 -5.80 -8.56 -10.66
CA MET A 128 -7.10 -9.15 -10.28
C MET A 128 -8.29 -8.25 -10.63
N LYS A 129 -8.11 -6.92 -10.60
CA LYS A 129 -9.15 -5.96 -11.06
C LYS A 129 -9.42 -6.04 -12.58
N ASN A 130 -8.52 -6.62 -13.37
CA ASN A 130 -8.68 -6.71 -14.82
C ASN A 130 -9.33 -8.03 -15.28
N GLU A 131 -9.43 -9.05 -14.41
CA GLU A 131 -10.06 -10.34 -14.76
C GLU A 131 -11.59 -10.30 -14.62
N ASP A 132 -12.15 -9.39 -13.81
CA ASP A 132 -13.60 -9.16 -13.72
C ASP A 132 -14.19 -8.52 -15.00
N GLU A 133 -13.38 -7.86 -15.83
CA GLU A 133 -13.78 -7.37 -17.17
C GLU A 133 -13.69 -8.44 -18.27
N PHE A 134 -13.03 -9.57 -18.02
CA PHE A 134 -12.88 -10.65 -19.00
C PHE A 134 -14.06 -11.63 -18.97
N PHE A 135 -14.63 -11.89 -17.79
CA PHE A 135 -15.77 -12.81 -17.66
C PHE A 135 -17.13 -12.19 -17.97
N SER A 136 -17.23 -10.86 -18.08
CA SER A 136 -18.49 -10.17 -18.40
C SER A 136 -18.84 -10.15 -19.89
N ASN A 137 -17.92 -10.55 -20.78
CA ASN A 137 -18.12 -10.57 -22.23
C ASN A 137 -18.17 -11.98 -22.86
N VAL A 138 -18.22 -13.05 -22.07
CA VAL A 138 -18.37 -14.42 -22.60
C VAL A 138 -19.86 -14.73 -22.78
N ASN A 139 -20.32 -14.75 -24.04
CA ASN A 139 -21.67 -15.18 -24.39
C ASN A 139 -21.82 -16.69 -24.16
N LEU A 140 -22.56 -17.07 -23.13
CA LEU A 140 -22.75 -18.45 -22.65
C LEU A 140 -23.65 -19.34 -23.53
N ASN A 141 -24.15 -18.83 -24.67
CA ASN A 141 -25.04 -19.58 -25.55
C ASN A 141 -24.35 -20.31 -26.70
N GLU A 142 -23.01 -20.26 -26.82
CA GLU A 142 -22.28 -21.09 -27.79
C GLU A 142 -21.63 -22.30 -27.12
N PRO A 143 -21.91 -23.54 -27.60
CA PRO A 143 -21.28 -24.73 -27.08
C PRO A 143 -19.79 -24.79 -27.48
N PRO A 144 -18.90 -25.25 -26.57
CA PRO A 144 -17.48 -25.30 -26.86
C PRO A 144 -17.17 -26.40 -27.88
N GLY A 145 -16.72 -26.00 -29.08
CA GLY A 145 -16.03 -26.91 -30.00
C GLY A 145 -16.49 -26.98 -31.45
N PHE A 146 -17.07 -25.93 -32.05
CA PHE A 146 -17.24 -25.87 -33.51
C PHE A 146 -17.28 -24.43 -34.04
N THR A 147 -16.14 -23.91 -34.52
CA THR A 147 -16.14 -23.01 -35.68
C THR A 147 -15.12 -23.53 -36.70
N LYS A 148 -15.68 -23.86 -37.86
CA LYS A 148 -15.03 -24.35 -39.07
C LYS A 148 -14.38 -23.17 -39.80
N ASP A 149 -13.13 -23.39 -40.22
CA ASP A 149 -12.46 -22.99 -41.45
C ASP A 149 -12.90 -21.71 -42.20
N ASN A 150 -11.93 -20.83 -42.47
CA ASN A 150 -11.32 -20.63 -43.81
C ASN A 150 -10.49 -19.32 -43.77
N THR A 151 -9.16 -19.39 -43.81
CA THR A 151 -8.29 -19.39 -45.01
C THR A 151 -8.41 -18.15 -45.91
N PHE A 152 -7.27 -17.47 -45.98
CA PHE A 152 -6.69 -16.77 -47.14
C PHE A 152 -7.41 -15.52 -47.68
N GLU A 153 -6.68 -14.40 -47.71
CA GLU A 153 -6.26 -13.84 -49.00
C GLU A 153 -5.03 -12.94 -48.86
N THR A 154 -4.05 -13.23 -49.71
CA THR A 154 -2.89 -12.43 -50.08
C THR A 154 -3.22 -11.62 -51.34
N SER A 155 -2.45 -10.56 -51.61
CA SER A 155 -2.38 -9.77 -52.86
C SER A 155 -3.48 -8.69 -52.97
N ASP A 156 -3.30 -7.50 -53.52
CA ASP A 156 -2.17 -6.74 -54.06
C ASP A 156 -2.71 -5.34 -54.45
N ILE A 157 -1.81 -4.43 -54.83
CA ILE A 157 -2.01 -3.29 -55.78
C ILE A 157 -2.42 -1.89 -55.24
N LYS A 158 -1.37 -1.04 -55.22
CA LYS A 158 -1.21 0.32 -55.80
C LYS A 158 -2.14 1.45 -55.34
N ASN A 159 -1.52 2.50 -54.78
CA ASN A 159 -1.47 3.82 -55.43
C ASN A 159 -0.28 4.66 -54.90
N VAL A 160 0.66 4.92 -55.81
CA VAL A 160 1.68 5.98 -55.75
C VAL A 160 0.97 7.32 -56.06
N THR A 161 1.34 8.42 -55.40
CA THR A 161 1.69 9.72 -56.03
C THR A 161 2.14 10.75 -54.96
N ILE A 162 3.28 11.38 -55.28
CA ILE A 162 3.92 12.56 -54.69
C ILE A 162 3.06 13.82 -54.93
N ILE A 163 3.02 14.76 -53.98
CA ILE A 163 2.89 16.25 -54.05
C ILE A 163 2.68 16.66 -52.56
N GLY A 164 3.49 17.46 -51.86
CA GLY A 164 4.20 18.68 -52.23
C GLY A 164 3.40 19.87 -51.72
N GLU A 165 3.77 20.45 -50.55
CA GLU A 165 3.43 21.82 -50.06
C GLU A 165 4.05 21.95 -48.64
N ASN A 166 5.25 22.53 -48.44
CA ASN A 166 5.62 23.96 -48.40
C ASN A 166 4.77 24.82 -47.45
N ILE A 167 5.35 25.22 -46.31
CA ILE A 167 5.26 26.55 -45.67
C ILE A 167 6.63 26.79 -44.98
N GLU A 168 7.55 27.45 -45.68
CA GLU A 168 8.03 28.85 -45.48
C GLU A 168 8.95 29.01 -44.25
N GLU A 169 10.27 29.08 -44.46
CA GLU A 169 11.07 30.28 -44.79
C GLU A 169 11.41 31.16 -43.57
N PHE A 170 12.70 31.20 -43.22
CA PHE A 170 13.38 32.49 -43.02
C PHE A 170 14.89 32.32 -43.17
N SER A 171 15.42 32.96 -44.21
CA SER A 171 16.82 32.99 -44.64
C SER A 171 17.63 34.05 -43.90
N THR A 172 18.93 33.84 -43.75
CA THR A 172 19.89 34.87 -44.14
C THR A 172 21.20 34.23 -44.59
N GLU A 173 21.59 34.63 -45.79
CA GLU A 173 22.74 34.21 -46.58
C GLU A 173 24.06 34.74 -46.01
N ASP A 174 25.15 34.00 -46.22
CA ASP A 174 26.36 34.58 -46.78
C ASP A 174 27.19 33.52 -47.54
N GLN A 175 27.86 33.99 -48.58
CA GLN A 175 28.22 33.28 -49.81
C GLN A 175 29.59 32.54 -49.82
N MET A 176 29.64 31.53 -50.69
CA MET A 176 30.74 31.07 -51.59
C MET A 176 32.14 30.73 -51.02
N GLU A 177 32.58 29.47 -51.22
CA GLU A 177 33.39 29.10 -52.40
C GLU A 177 33.49 27.57 -52.58
N TYR A 178 33.39 27.10 -53.82
CA TYR A 178 33.38 25.68 -54.22
C TYR A 178 34.80 25.22 -54.59
N THR A 179 35.23 24.07 -54.07
CA THR A 179 36.26 23.23 -54.72
C THR A 179 35.93 21.75 -54.48
N GLN A 180 35.57 21.02 -55.54
CA GLN A 180 35.34 19.57 -55.56
C GLN A 180 36.68 18.83 -55.83
N PRO A 181 36.77 17.49 -55.67
CA PRO A 181 36.30 16.62 -54.61
C PRO A 181 37.50 15.78 -54.05
N SER A 182 37.66 15.69 -52.73
CA SER A 182 38.56 14.69 -52.14
C SER A 182 37.75 13.44 -51.81
N TYR A 183 37.89 12.41 -52.66
CA TYR A 183 37.34 11.09 -52.37
C TYR A 183 38.11 10.47 -51.20
N THR A 184 37.61 10.64 -49.98
CA THR A 184 37.87 9.71 -48.88
C THR A 184 36.68 8.78 -48.76
N VAL A 185 36.93 7.52 -49.10
CA VAL A 185 36.08 6.35 -48.87
C VAL A 185 35.38 6.47 -47.52
N ILE A 186 34.07 6.65 -47.54
CA ILE A 186 33.22 6.60 -46.33
C ILE A 186 33.26 5.15 -45.86
N GLN A 187 33.77 4.98 -44.64
CA GLN A 187 33.80 3.69 -43.95
C GLN A 187 32.35 3.21 -43.74
N PRO A 188 32.03 1.92 -43.96
CA PRO A 188 30.70 1.35 -43.70
C PRO A 188 30.26 1.39 -42.22
N GLU A 189 31.14 1.84 -41.31
CA GLU A 189 30.96 1.82 -39.86
C GLU A 189 30.13 3.01 -39.34
N THR A 190 30.12 4.16 -40.03
CA THR A 190 29.44 5.38 -39.55
C THR A 190 27.93 5.40 -39.79
N GLU A 191 27.44 4.77 -40.87
CA GLU A 191 25.99 4.62 -41.13
C GLU A 191 25.35 3.63 -40.15
N SER A 192 26.08 2.57 -39.78
CA SER A 192 25.66 1.58 -38.78
C SER A 192 25.50 2.20 -37.39
N LEU A 193 26.45 3.06 -36.98
CA LEU A 193 26.37 3.77 -35.70
C LEU A 193 25.22 4.78 -35.66
N HIS A 194 25.00 5.54 -36.74
CA HIS A 194 23.89 6.49 -36.81
C HIS A 194 22.52 5.78 -36.79
N SER A 195 22.38 4.65 -37.49
CA SER A 195 21.17 3.81 -37.42
C SER A 195 20.92 3.30 -36.01
N THR A 196 21.97 2.84 -35.31
CA THR A 196 21.87 2.33 -33.94
C THR A 196 21.41 3.42 -32.97
N LEU A 197 21.93 4.64 -33.09
CA LEU A 197 21.51 5.77 -32.26
C LEU A 197 20.04 6.20 -32.51
N ILE A 198 19.57 6.12 -33.76
CA ILE A 198 18.16 6.39 -34.09
C ILE A 198 17.24 5.37 -33.40
N ASP A 199 17.61 4.09 -33.43
CA ASP A 199 16.86 3.01 -32.79
C ASP A 199 16.81 3.17 -31.27
N GLU A 200 17.94 3.51 -30.64
CA GLU A 200 18.01 3.80 -29.20
C GLU A 200 17.13 5.00 -28.81
N ILE A 201 17.15 6.09 -29.59
CA ILE A 201 16.29 7.26 -29.37
C ILE A 201 14.80 6.89 -29.54
N SER A 202 14.48 6.04 -30.52
CA SER A 202 13.12 5.54 -30.74
C SER A 202 12.63 4.74 -29.53
N ASP A 203 13.48 3.86 -28.99
CA ASP A 203 13.15 3.04 -27.82
C ASP A 203 13.02 3.86 -26.54
N LEU A 204 13.86 4.89 -26.35
CA LEU A 204 13.71 5.86 -25.26
C LEU A 204 12.38 6.61 -25.35
N LYS A 205 11.97 7.07 -26.55
CA LYS A 205 10.68 7.73 -26.76
C LYS A 205 9.50 6.80 -26.44
N LYS A 206 9.56 5.54 -26.85
CA LYS A 206 8.54 4.53 -26.51
C LYS A 206 8.47 4.31 -25.00
N LEU A 207 9.63 4.23 -24.33
CA LEU A 207 9.71 4.05 -22.88
C LEU A 207 9.10 5.22 -22.11
N ILE A 208 9.44 6.46 -22.50
CA ILE A 208 8.88 7.69 -21.91
C ILE A 208 7.36 7.74 -22.10
N THR A 209 6.88 7.42 -23.31
CA THR A 209 5.45 7.42 -23.62
C THR A 209 4.70 6.36 -22.80
N LYS A 210 5.29 5.16 -22.66
CA LYS A 210 4.74 4.10 -21.82
C LYS A 210 4.69 4.52 -20.35
N HIS A 211 5.76 5.10 -19.83
CA HIS A 211 5.84 5.59 -18.46
C HIS A 211 4.78 6.68 -18.18
N SER A 212 4.64 7.65 -19.08
CA SER A 212 3.62 8.69 -18.98
C SER A 212 2.20 8.12 -18.95
N LYS A 213 1.89 7.14 -19.82
CA LYS A 213 0.60 6.43 -19.81
C LYS A 213 0.34 5.71 -18.48
N THR A 214 1.34 5.03 -17.93
CA THR A 214 1.23 4.37 -16.62
C THR A 214 0.97 5.36 -15.50
N ASN A 215 1.63 6.52 -15.50
CA ASN A 215 1.40 7.57 -14.50
C ASN A 215 -0.03 8.12 -14.57
N VAL A 216 -0.55 8.39 -15.76
CA VAL A 216 -1.94 8.83 -15.94
C VAL A 216 -2.93 7.79 -15.43
N GLN A 217 -2.68 6.51 -15.71
CA GLN A 217 -3.52 5.42 -15.20
C GLN A 217 -3.49 5.34 -13.67
N MET A 218 -2.31 5.49 -13.07
CA MET A 218 -2.16 5.50 -11.61
C MET A 218 -2.92 6.67 -10.97
N LEU A 219 -2.86 7.86 -11.56
CA LEU A 219 -3.62 9.03 -11.09
C LEU A 219 -5.13 8.78 -11.16
N LYS A 220 -5.64 8.16 -12.24
CA LYS A 220 -7.06 7.80 -12.35
C LYS A 220 -7.50 6.80 -11.28
N GLU A 221 -6.69 5.76 -11.03
CA GLU A 221 -6.98 4.80 -9.96
C GLU A 221 -6.93 5.45 -8.58
N MET A 222 -6.01 6.39 -8.36
CA MET A 222 -5.93 7.16 -7.12
C MET A 222 -7.21 7.97 -6.89
N SER A 223 -7.70 8.69 -7.90
CA SER A 223 -8.96 9.46 -7.80
C SER A 223 -10.17 8.55 -7.51
N ARG A 224 -10.28 7.40 -8.20
CA ARG A 224 -11.35 6.41 -7.92
C ARG A 224 -11.31 5.88 -6.48
N ASN A 225 -10.11 5.65 -5.95
CA ASN A 225 -9.95 5.20 -4.57
C ASN A 225 -10.32 6.30 -3.58
N GLN A 226 -9.97 7.57 -3.87
CA GLN A 226 -10.37 8.72 -3.05
C GLN A 226 -11.90 8.86 -3.00
N GLU A 227 -12.60 8.70 -4.12
CA GLU A 227 -14.07 8.72 -4.16
C GLU A 227 -14.69 7.61 -3.30
N LYS A 228 -14.13 6.39 -3.35
CA LYS A 228 -14.59 5.28 -2.49
C LYS A 228 -14.41 5.57 -1.01
N ILE A 229 -13.25 6.13 -0.63
CA ILE A 229 -12.98 6.52 0.77
C ILE A 229 -13.99 7.58 1.22
N LEU A 230 -14.24 8.59 0.39
CA LEU A 230 -15.21 9.64 0.69
C LEU A 230 -16.61 9.04 0.94
N GLY A 231 -17.06 8.14 0.06
CA GLY A 231 -18.35 7.47 0.22
C GLY A 231 -18.45 6.63 1.49
N CYS A 232 -17.39 5.90 1.87
CA CYS A 232 -17.37 5.16 3.14
C CYS A 232 -17.47 6.07 4.36
N LEU A 233 -16.79 7.23 4.33
CA LEU A 233 -16.84 8.21 5.42
C LEU A 233 -18.24 8.83 5.53
N GLU A 234 -18.87 9.17 4.41
CA GLU A 234 -20.22 9.72 4.37
C GLU A 234 -21.26 8.74 4.93
N GLN A 235 -21.20 7.47 4.51
CA GLN A 235 -22.06 6.41 5.06
C GLN A 235 -21.83 6.22 6.57
N SER A 236 -20.59 6.27 7.03
CA SER A 236 -20.28 6.18 8.47
C SER A 236 -20.89 7.35 9.26
N ALA A 237 -20.83 8.57 8.71
CA ALA A 237 -21.41 9.74 9.34
C ALA A 237 -22.96 9.66 9.39
N GLU A 238 -23.59 9.20 8.31
CA GLU A 238 -25.04 9.01 8.27
C GLU A 238 -25.52 7.99 9.32
N MET A 239 -24.80 6.88 9.46
CA MET A 239 -25.10 5.85 10.47
C MET A 239 -24.95 6.39 11.90
N GLN A 240 -23.94 7.21 12.16
CA GLN A 240 -23.75 7.86 13.47
C GLN A 240 -24.88 8.85 13.79
N ASN A 241 -25.33 9.64 12.82
CA ASN A 241 -26.45 10.56 13.00
C ASN A 241 -27.76 9.82 13.31
N LYS A 242 -28.06 8.75 12.57
CA LYS A 242 -29.23 7.89 12.86
C LYS A 242 -29.17 7.29 14.26
N GLN A 243 -27.98 6.90 14.72
CA GLN A 243 -27.80 6.39 16.07
C GLN A 243 -28.06 7.48 17.13
N LEU A 244 -27.57 8.71 16.90
CA LEU A 244 -27.83 9.85 17.78
C LEU A 244 -29.32 10.19 17.88
N GLU A 245 -30.05 10.22 16.75
CA GLU A 245 -31.50 10.45 16.74
C GLU A 245 -32.29 9.37 17.50
N ILE A 246 -31.80 8.12 17.51
CA ILE A 246 -32.42 7.05 18.29
C ILE A 246 -32.15 7.26 19.78
N GLU A 247 -30.94 7.61 20.17
CA GLU A 247 -30.60 7.86 21.57
C GLU A 247 -31.30 9.11 22.12
N GLU A 248 -31.42 10.19 21.34
CA GLU A 248 -32.15 11.40 21.73
C GLU A 248 -33.62 11.07 22.05
N ARG A 249 -34.30 10.32 21.17
CA ARG A 249 -35.68 9.85 21.43
C ARG A 249 -35.80 8.98 22.68
N LYS A 250 -34.80 8.17 22.99
CA LYS A 250 -34.80 7.36 24.24
C LYS A 250 -34.68 8.25 25.47
N VAL A 251 -33.83 9.27 25.42
CA VAL A 251 -33.66 10.23 26.52
C VAL A 251 -34.96 11.01 26.74
N GLU A 252 -35.60 11.51 25.68
CA GLU A 252 -36.90 12.19 25.78
C GLU A 252 -37.97 11.30 26.43
N GLN A 253 -38.06 10.02 26.05
CA GLN A 253 -38.98 9.07 26.65
C GLN A 253 -38.68 8.81 28.14
N GLN A 254 -37.41 8.77 28.52
CA GLN A 254 -37.02 8.63 29.93
C GLN A 254 -37.39 9.88 30.73
N ASP A 255 -37.15 11.07 30.20
CA ASP A 255 -37.50 12.33 30.86
C ASP A 255 -39.01 12.46 31.07
N GLU A 256 -39.81 12.06 30.08
CA GLU A 256 -41.28 12.01 30.20
C GLU A 256 -41.72 11.08 31.34
N LEU A 257 -41.14 9.87 31.42
CA LEU A 257 -41.44 8.91 32.49
C LEU A 257 -41.05 9.48 33.87
N ILE A 258 -39.88 10.12 33.98
CA ILE A 258 -39.43 10.74 35.22
C ILE A 258 -40.39 11.87 35.64
N ASN A 259 -40.86 12.69 34.70
CA ASN A 259 -41.82 13.75 34.98
C ASN A 259 -43.16 13.17 35.46
N GLN A 260 -43.66 12.11 34.83
CA GLN A 260 -44.86 11.41 35.29
C GLN A 260 -44.71 10.86 36.72
N MET A 261 -43.57 10.24 37.03
CA MET A 261 -43.28 9.75 38.38
C MET A 261 -43.25 10.89 39.41
N LYS A 262 -42.66 12.05 39.08
CA LYS A 262 -42.64 13.22 39.97
C LYS A 262 -44.05 13.72 40.28
N ILE A 263 -44.89 13.87 39.24
CA ILE A 263 -46.29 14.29 39.40
C ILE A 263 -47.06 13.31 40.28
N GLN A 264 -46.87 11.99 40.05
CA GLN A 264 -47.52 10.96 40.85
C GLN A 264 -47.09 11.02 42.33
N ASN A 265 -45.80 11.22 42.59
CA ASN A 265 -45.28 11.35 43.95
C ASN A 265 -45.83 12.61 44.65
N GLU A 266 -45.92 13.74 43.94
CA GLU A 266 -46.48 14.98 44.48
C GLU A 266 -47.98 14.84 44.81
N LEU A 267 -48.75 14.17 43.95
CA LEU A 267 -50.15 13.81 44.21
C LEU A 267 -50.28 12.92 45.46
N MET A 268 -49.42 11.92 45.59
CA MET A 268 -49.41 11.00 46.73
C MET A 268 -49.10 11.73 48.04
N GLN A 269 -48.13 12.65 48.01
CA GLN A 269 -47.78 13.48 49.16
C GLN A 269 -48.94 14.39 49.57
N ASN A 270 -49.58 15.05 48.61
CA ASN A 270 -50.77 15.89 48.86
C ASN A 270 -51.95 15.10 49.44
N LEU A 271 -52.09 13.81 49.09
CA LEU A 271 -53.09 12.94 49.70
C LEU A 271 -52.73 12.59 51.13
N LEU A 272 -51.47 12.22 51.40
CA LEU A 272 -51.00 11.93 52.76
C LEU A 272 -51.20 13.13 53.69
N ASP A 273 -50.86 14.34 53.23
CA ASP A 273 -51.01 15.58 54.01
C ASP A 273 -52.49 15.93 54.29
N LYS A 274 -53.44 15.44 53.49
CA LYS A 274 -54.89 15.63 53.73
C LYS A 274 -55.49 14.65 54.74
N PHE A 275 -54.84 13.51 54.96
CA PHE A 275 -55.32 12.44 55.86
C PHE A 275 -54.52 12.36 57.17
N ALA A 276 -53.44 13.15 57.30
CA ALA A 276 -52.68 13.36 58.55
C ALA A 276 -53.30 14.48 59.40
#